data_AF-A0A8S9M5G9-F1
#
_entry.id   AF-A0A8S9M5G9-F1
#
_cell.length_a   1.000
_cell.length_b   1.000
_cell.length_c   1.000
_cell.angle_alpha   90.00
_cell.angle_beta   90.00
_cell.angle_gamma   90.00
#
_symmetry.space_group_name_H-M   'P 1'
#
loop_
_entity.id
_entity.type
_entity.pdbx_description
1 polymer ?
#
loop_
_entity_poly.entity_id
_entity_poly.type
_entity_poly.pdbx_seq_one_letter_code
_entity_poly.pdbx_strand_id
1 'polypeptide(L)'
;MTQSAFKDFAFENILKVIRIALMMMPCDKEGCGKQTYVERVISKLPPVFTIAVEWEKNETDEDIFATTSVLSTEIDISEIFKYEGDSLFTKYRLVSMVCWHGDQYSCIAYENRSWVIHFGIQNEVIGDWNRVLSIFAKLKIRPEILFFENVMGRDQIVSGN
;
A
#
# COMPACT_ATOMS: atom_id res chain seq x y z
N MET A 1 9.26 -23.30 -7.04
CA MET A 1 9.08 -21.86 -6.76
C MET A 1 8.40 -21.24 -7.96
N THR A 2 7.11 -21.00 -7.86
CA THR A 2 6.31 -20.28 -8.86
C THR A 2 6.71 -18.80 -8.83
N GLN A 3 7.08 -18.26 -9.99
CA GLN A 3 7.42 -16.84 -10.13
C GLN A 3 6.13 -16.03 -10.16
N SER A 4 5.99 -15.05 -9.25
CA SER A 4 4.83 -14.15 -9.24
C SER A 4 4.75 -13.38 -10.55
N ALA A 5 3.57 -13.32 -11.16
CA ALA A 5 3.32 -12.57 -12.40
C ALA A 5 3.62 -11.06 -12.24
N PHE A 6 3.64 -10.56 -11.00
CA PHE A 6 3.86 -9.15 -10.69
C PHE A 6 5.28 -8.83 -10.23
N LYS A 7 6.17 -9.82 -10.08
CA LYS A 7 7.49 -9.63 -9.44
C LYS A 7 8.37 -8.57 -10.11
N ASP A 8 8.20 -8.38 -11.42
CA ASP A 8 8.99 -7.44 -12.22
C ASP A 8 8.33 -6.05 -12.31
N PHE A 9 7.13 -5.87 -11.73
CA PHE A 9 6.43 -4.60 -11.69
C PHE A 9 6.71 -3.88 -10.37
N ALA A 10 7.17 -2.64 -10.47
CA ALA A 10 7.21 -1.74 -9.32
C ALA A 10 5.80 -1.54 -8.75
N PHE A 11 5.68 -1.47 -7.42
CA PHE A 11 4.41 -1.29 -6.72
C PHE A 11 3.60 -0.11 -7.28
N GLU A 12 4.27 1.01 -7.53
CA GLU A 12 3.67 2.21 -8.10
C GLU A 12 3.07 1.97 -9.48
N ASN A 13 3.71 1.16 -10.33
CA ASN A 13 3.18 0.84 -11.66
C ASN A 13 1.90 0.03 -11.55
N ILE A 14 1.82 -0.90 -10.60
CA ILE A 14 0.59 -1.66 -10.33
C ILE A 14 -0.52 -0.69 -9.89
N LEU A 15 -0.23 0.21 -8.94
CA LEU A 15 -1.19 1.21 -8.48
C LEU A 15 -1.62 2.17 -9.60
N LYS A 16 -0.70 2.59 -10.48
CA LYS A 16 -0.98 3.41 -11.66
C LYS A 16 -1.96 2.71 -12.61
N VAL A 17 -1.75 1.42 -12.89
CA VAL A 17 -2.62 0.62 -13.78
C VAL A 17 -4.00 0.44 -13.16
N ILE A 18 -4.08 0.07 -11.86
CA ILE A 18 -5.35 -0.06 -11.13
C ILE A 18 -6.12 1.27 -11.15
N ARG A 19 -5.44 2.38 -10.86
CA ARG A 19 -6.03 3.72 -10.93
C ARG A 19 -6.59 4.00 -12.33
N ILE A 20 -5.81 3.76 -13.39
CA ILE A 20 -6.28 4.02 -14.76
C ILE A 20 -7.54 3.21 -15.04
N ALA A 21 -7.55 1.91 -14.72
CA ALA A 21 -8.71 1.05 -14.91
C ALA A 21 -9.95 1.54 -14.15
N LEU A 22 -9.79 1.96 -12.88
CA LEU A 22 -10.87 2.51 -12.06
C LEU A 22 -11.40 3.87 -12.56
N MET A 23 -10.58 4.63 -13.28
CA MET A 23 -10.96 5.94 -13.85
C MET A 23 -11.54 5.85 -15.25
N MET A 24 -11.59 4.64 -15.85
CA MET A 24 -12.34 4.41 -17.08
C MET A 24 -13.83 4.30 -16.74
N MET A 25 -14.58 5.37 -16.98
CA MET A 25 -16.00 5.44 -16.65
C MET A 25 -16.84 5.70 -17.91
N PRO A 26 -18.03 5.12 -18.04
CA PRO A 26 -18.94 5.48 -19.12
C PRO A 26 -19.45 6.91 -18.91
N CYS A 27 -19.66 7.64 -20.01
CA CYS A 27 -20.44 8.88 -19.97
C CYS A 27 -21.85 8.60 -19.41
N ASP A 28 -22.42 9.60 -18.73
CA ASP A 28 -23.78 9.53 -18.18
C ASP A 28 -24.83 9.12 -19.22
N LYS A 29 -25.98 8.65 -18.75
CA LYS A 29 -27.08 8.17 -19.62
C LYS A 29 -27.60 9.23 -20.60
N GLU A 30 -27.50 10.51 -20.25
CA GLU A 30 -27.84 11.65 -21.13
C GLU A 30 -26.72 11.99 -22.12
N GLY A 31 -25.53 11.42 -21.92
CA GLY A 31 -24.36 11.54 -22.79
C GLY A 31 -24.25 10.42 -23.83
N CYS A 32 -23.04 10.18 -24.34
CA CYS A 32 -22.81 9.23 -25.44
C CYS A 32 -22.68 7.76 -25.01
N GLY A 33 -22.71 7.46 -23.70
CA GLY A 33 -22.56 6.11 -23.14
C GLY A 33 -21.20 5.42 -23.39
N LYS A 34 -20.24 6.09 -24.04
CA LYS A 34 -18.91 5.54 -24.32
C LYS A 34 -18.02 5.63 -23.09
N GLN A 35 -17.07 4.70 -22.97
CA GLN A 35 -16.03 4.80 -21.94
C GLN A 35 -15.10 5.97 -22.24
N THR A 36 -14.83 6.76 -21.20
CA THR A 36 -13.83 7.83 -21.22
C THR A 36 -12.97 7.75 -19.98
N TYR A 37 -11.73 8.19 -20.10
CA TYR A 37 -10.85 8.37 -18.95
C TYR A 37 -11.25 9.65 -18.20
N VAL A 38 -11.45 9.54 -16.89
CA VAL A 38 -11.64 10.70 -16.01
C VAL A 38 -10.35 10.98 -15.27
N GLU A 39 -9.67 12.06 -15.67
CA GLU A 39 -8.44 12.48 -14.99
C GLU A 39 -8.77 12.95 -13.56
N ARG A 40 -8.06 12.37 -12.58
CA ARG A 40 -8.09 12.82 -11.18
C ARG A 40 -6.73 13.39 -10.80
N VAL A 41 -6.76 14.57 -10.21
CA VAL A 41 -5.58 15.34 -9.80
C VAL A 41 -5.57 15.46 -8.28
N ILE A 42 -4.38 15.34 -7.70
CA ILE A 42 -4.12 15.69 -6.31
C ILE A 42 -3.50 17.09 -6.28
N SER A 43 -4.19 18.05 -5.67
CA SER A 43 -3.67 19.42 -5.47
C SER A 43 -3.01 19.60 -4.10
N LYS A 44 -3.44 18.84 -3.09
CA LYS A 44 -2.90 18.87 -1.74
C LYS A 44 -2.56 17.46 -1.27
N LEU A 45 -1.30 17.27 -0.87
CA LEU A 45 -0.80 16.01 -0.35
C LEU A 45 -1.30 15.78 1.09
N PRO A 46 -1.92 14.62 1.39
CA PRO A 46 -2.32 14.31 2.76
C PRO A 46 -1.08 13.93 3.60
N PRO A 47 -1.08 14.19 4.93
CA PRO A 47 0.03 13.74 5.79
C PRO A 47 0.18 12.21 5.80
N VAL A 48 -0.94 11.50 5.73
CA VAL A 48 -1.03 10.04 5.66
C VAL A 48 -1.81 9.67 4.40
N PHE A 49 -1.23 8.78 3.60
CA PHE A 49 -1.88 8.14 2.46
C PHE A 49 -2.18 6.68 2.80
N THR A 50 -3.41 6.24 2.56
CA THR A 50 -3.86 4.90 2.95
C THR A 50 -4.28 4.10 1.72
N ILE A 51 -3.83 2.86 1.63
CA ILE A 51 -4.25 1.91 0.60
C ILE A 51 -5.01 0.77 1.30
N ALA A 52 -6.27 0.57 0.94
CA ALA A 52 -7.01 -0.63 1.32
C ALA A 52 -6.82 -1.70 0.24
N VAL A 53 -6.44 -2.91 0.66
CA VAL A 53 -6.27 -4.09 -0.19
C VAL A 53 -7.48 -4.97 0.04
N GLU A 54 -8.32 -5.11 -0.98
CA GLU A 54 -9.48 -5.99 -0.92
C GLU A 54 -9.08 -7.38 -1.41
N TRP A 55 -9.35 -8.37 -0.56
CA TRP A 55 -9.16 -9.78 -0.90
C TRP A 55 -10.51 -10.37 -1.34
N GLU A 56 -10.47 -11.23 -2.34
CA GLU A 56 -11.61 -12.05 -2.73
C GLU A 56 -11.95 -13.10 -1.64
N LYS A 57 -12.84 -14.05 -1.97
CA LYS A 57 -13.08 -15.20 -1.09
C LYS A 57 -12.27 -16.39 -1.62
N ASN A 58 -11.46 -16.97 -0.74
CA ASN A 58 -10.64 -18.17 -0.98
C ASN A 58 -9.32 -17.93 -1.73
N GLU A 59 -8.58 -16.87 -1.40
CA GLU A 59 -7.21 -16.68 -1.90
C GLU A 59 -6.37 -17.94 -1.67
N THR A 60 -5.61 -18.28 -2.70
CA THR A 60 -4.57 -19.31 -2.59
C THR A 60 -3.32 -18.75 -1.92
N ASP A 61 -2.44 -19.64 -1.47
CA ASP A 61 -1.14 -19.26 -0.93
C ASP A 61 -0.32 -18.51 -2.00
N GLU A 62 -0.50 -18.88 -3.27
CA GLU A 62 0.09 -18.22 -4.43
C GLU A 62 -0.44 -16.78 -4.61
N ASP A 63 -1.73 -16.52 -4.41
CA ASP A 63 -2.33 -15.19 -4.54
C ASP A 63 -1.79 -14.24 -3.45
N ILE A 64 -1.73 -14.74 -2.21
CA ILE A 64 -1.16 -14.00 -1.07
C ILE A 64 0.31 -13.69 -1.35
N PHE A 65 1.08 -14.69 -1.79
CA PHE A 65 2.49 -14.50 -2.12
C PHE A 65 2.69 -13.50 -3.26
N ALA A 66 1.93 -13.62 -4.33
CA ALA A 66 2.04 -12.73 -5.49
C ALA A 66 1.75 -11.28 -5.10
N THR A 67 0.67 -11.05 -4.34
CA THR A 67 0.26 -9.73 -3.87
C THR A 67 1.26 -9.13 -2.88
N THR A 68 1.71 -9.92 -1.90
CA THR A 68 2.64 -9.41 -0.88
C THR A 68 4.04 -9.16 -1.44
N SER A 69 4.47 -9.93 -2.45
CA SER A 69 5.79 -9.80 -3.07
C SER A 69 6.05 -8.46 -3.77
N VAL A 70 4.98 -7.72 -4.11
CA VAL A 70 5.08 -6.43 -4.80
C VAL A 70 4.92 -5.23 -3.89
N LEU A 71 4.63 -5.44 -2.61
CA LEU A 71 4.50 -4.34 -1.65
C LEU A 71 5.86 -3.64 -1.48
N SER A 72 5.80 -2.31 -1.49
CA SER A 72 6.96 -1.45 -1.26
C SER A 72 6.84 -0.72 0.07
N THR A 73 7.98 -0.45 0.70
CA THR A 73 8.07 0.40 1.90
C THR A 73 8.16 1.88 1.56
N GLU A 74 8.39 2.23 0.29
CA GLU A 74 8.39 3.60 -0.20
C GLU A 74 7.54 3.72 -1.46
N ILE A 75 6.80 4.82 -1.57
CA ILE A 75 6.04 5.21 -2.76
C ILE A 75 6.20 6.70 -3.01
N ASP A 76 6.07 7.10 -4.27
CA ASP A 76 5.95 8.47 -4.72
C ASP A 76 4.54 8.70 -5.28
N ILE A 77 3.78 9.57 -4.62
CA ILE A 77 2.42 9.89 -5.01
C ILE A 77 2.36 10.57 -6.38
N SER A 78 3.40 11.30 -6.79
CA SER A 78 3.45 11.92 -8.11
C SER A 78 3.69 10.92 -9.24
N GLU A 79 4.27 9.76 -8.91
CA GLU A 79 4.34 8.65 -9.84
C GLU A 79 2.96 8.01 -10.01
N ILE A 80 2.19 7.86 -8.92
CA ILE A 80 0.90 7.18 -8.94
C ILE A 80 -0.25 8.07 -9.42
N PHE A 81 -0.24 9.37 -9.13
CA PHE A 81 -1.30 10.36 -9.41
C PHE A 81 -0.74 11.59 -10.12
N LYS A 82 -1.57 12.26 -10.92
CA LYS A 82 -1.21 13.60 -11.41
C LYS A 82 -1.24 14.56 -10.21
N TYR A 83 -0.08 15.14 -9.90
CA TYR A 83 0.08 16.07 -8.79
C TYR A 83 0.30 17.49 -9.33
N GLU A 84 -0.55 18.43 -8.93
CA GLU A 84 -0.52 19.85 -9.38
C GLU A 84 -0.30 20.83 -8.22
N GLY A 85 0.20 20.36 -7.08
CA GLY A 85 0.54 21.24 -5.95
C GLY A 85 2.01 21.64 -5.92
N ASP A 86 2.35 22.57 -5.02
CA ASP A 86 3.68 23.18 -4.93
C ASP A 86 4.67 22.39 -4.06
N SER A 87 4.23 21.32 -3.39
CA SER A 87 5.09 20.55 -2.47
C SER A 87 6.03 19.63 -3.25
N LEU A 88 7.33 19.74 -3.00
CA LEU A 88 8.33 18.83 -3.55
C LEU A 88 8.37 17.47 -2.84
N PHE A 89 7.57 17.29 -1.78
CA PHE A 89 7.62 16.13 -0.90
C PHE A 89 6.51 15.16 -1.24
N THR A 90 6.62 14.53 -2.40
CA THR A 90 5.63 13.57 -2.92
C THR A 90 5.90 12.13 -2.48
N LYS A 91 7.05 11.90 -1.81
CA LYS A 91 7.46 10.59 -1.30
C LYS A 91 6.87 10.28 0.06
N TYR A 92 6.47 9.03 0.22
CA TYR A 92 5.88 8.49 1.42
C TYR A 92 6.54 7.18 1.81
N ARG A 93 6.52 6.88 3.11
CA ARG A 93 7.06 5.65 3.69
C ARG A 93 5.96 4.87 4.39
N LEU A 94 5.95 3.55 4.18
CA LEU A 94 5.08 2.65 4.91
C LEU A 94 5.49 2.69 6.39
N VAL A 95 4.55 3.05 7.26
CA VAL A 95 4.79 3.14 8.71
C VAL A 95 4.07 2.05 9.47
N SER A 96 2.93 1.60 8.96
CA SER A 96 2.14 0.56 9.61
C SER A 96 1.20 -0.10 8.61
N MET A 97 0.69 -1.26 8.98
CA MET A 97 -0.39 -1.93 8.28
C MET A 97 -1.28 -2.72 9.23
N VAL A 98 -2.56 -2.77 8.89
CA VAL A 98 -3.52 -3.69 9.48
C VAL A 98 -3.52 -4.95 8.63
N CYS A 99 -3.37 -6.09 9.28
CA CYS A 99 -3.28 -7.39 8.64
C CYS A 99 -4.32 -8.34 9.22
N TRP A 100 -4.88 -9.18 8.37
CA TRP A 100 -5.71 -10.30 8.75
C TRP A 100 -4.91 -11.60 8.75
N HIS A 101 -5.06 -12.40 9.81
CA HIS A 101 -4.45 -13.71 9.91
C HIS A 101 -5.43 -14.68 10.60
N GLY A 102 -5.91 -15.67 9.85
CA GLY A 102 -6.87 -16.65 10.36
C GLY A 102 -8.22 -16.02 10.70
N ASP A 103 -8.46 -15.77 11.98
CA ASP A 103 -9.69 -15.22 12.56
C ASP A 103 -9.45 -13.90 13.33
N GLN A 104 -8.25 -13.33 13.26
CA GLN A 104 -7.86 -12.16 14.04
C GLN A 104 -7.13 -11.10 13.21
N TYR A 105 -7.34 -9.83 13.60
CA TYR A 105 -6.57 -8.71 13.11
C TYR A 105 -5.27 -8.56 13.91
N SER A 106 -4.24 -8.11 13.20
CA SER A 106 -2.93 -7.76 13.73
C SER A 106 -2.46 -6.44 13.15
N CYS A 107 -1.59 -5.78 13.87
CA CYS A 107 -0.93 -4.56 13.39
C CYS A 107 0.55 -4.87 13.17
N ILE A 108 1.11 -4.50 12.02
CA ILE A 108 2.54 -4.53 11.78
C ILE A 108 3.02 -3.10 11.60
N ALA A 109 3.90 -2.65 12.49
CA ALA A 109 4.36 -1.26 12.54
C ALA A 109 5.89 -1.18 12.48
N TYR A 110 6.40 -0.11 11.88
CA TYR A 110 7.83 0.17 11.83
C TYR A 110 8.25 1.04 13.00
N GLU A 111 8.77 0.40 14.03
CA GLU A 111 9.09 0.99 15.35
C GLU A 111 10.57 0.82 15.67
N ASN A 112 11.21 1.84 16.22
CA ASN A 112 12.62 1.74 16.68
C ASN A 112 13.57 1.13 15.61
N ARG A 113 13.35 1.47 14.33
CA ARG A 113 14.10 0.98 13.16
C ARG A 113 13.89 -0.50 12.81
N SER A 114 12.84 -1.14 13.31
CA SER A 114 12.48 -2.53 13.03
C SER A 114 10.99 -2.68 12.79
N TRP A 115 10.59 -3.67 12.00
CA TRP A 115 9.19 -4.09 11.93
C TRP A 115 8.83 -4.91 13.17
N VAL A 116 7.67 -4.61 13.75
CA VAL A 116 7.10 -5.27 14.93
C VAL A 116 5.67 -5.67 14.59
N ILE A 117 5.30 -6.90 14.93
CA ILE A 117 3.92 -7.38 14.82
C ILE A 117 3.26 -7.42 16.19
N HIS A 118 2.06 -6.85 16.26
CA HIS A 118 1.22 -6.76 17.44
C HIS A 118 0.00 -7.67 17.23
N PHE A 119 -0.06 -8.76 17.99
CA PHE A 119 -1.16 -9.71 18.03
C PHE A 119 -1.80 -9.69 19.43
N GLY A 120 -2.97 -9.06 19.56
CA GLY A 120 -3.62 -8.92 20.87
C GLY A 120 -2.74 -8.16 21.87
N ILE A 121 -2.21 -8.86 22.88
CA ILE A 121 -1.34 -8.30 23.94
C ILE A 121 0.15 -8.62 23.69
N GLN A 122 0.47 -9.45 22.68
CA GLN A 122 1.83 -9.89 22.40
C GLN A 122 2.45 -9.08 21.26
N ASN A 123 3.71 -8.68 21.45
CA ASN A 123 4.49 -7.96 20.45
C ASN A 123 5.71 -8.81 20.08
N GLU A 124 5.95 -9.02 18.79
CA GLU A 124 7.11 -9.75 18.28
C GLU A 124 7.90 -8.88 17.30
N VAL A 125 9.22 -8.79 17.53
CA VAL A 125 10.12 -8.07 16.61
C VAL A 125 10.40 -8.97 15.40
N ILE A 126 9.95 -8.52 14.22
CA ILE A 126 10.17 -9.23 12.95
C ILE A 126 11.57 -8.95 12.40
N GLY A 127 12.02 -7.70 12.45
CA GLY A 127 13.28 -7.26 11.87
C GLY A 127 13.10 -6.43 10.59
N ASP A 128 13.76 -6.85 9.50
CA ASP A 128 13.75 -6.13 8.23
C ASP A 128 12.53 -6.43 7.34
N TRP A 129 12.40 -5.70 6.23
CA TRP A 129 11.29 -5.85 5.29
C TRP A 129 11.24 -7.21 4.61
N ASN A 130 12.39 -7.80 4.27
CA ASN A 130 12.42 -9.13 3.65
C ASN A 130 11.87 -10.18 4.61
N ARG A 131 12.12 -10.01 5.91
CA ARG A 131 11.57 -10.87 6.95
C ARG A 131 10.06 -10.69 7.10
N VAL A 132 9.53 -9.48 6.98
CA VAL A 132 8.07 -9.23 6.90
C VAL A 132 7.45 -10.01 5.75
N LEU A 133 7.99 -9.86 4.53
CA LEU A 133 7.50 -10.59 3.35
C LEU A 133 7.58 -12.12 3.53
N SER A 134 8.64 -12.61 4.16
CA SER A 134 8.79 -14.03 4.48
C SER A 134 7.71 -14.52 5.45
N ILE A 135 7.35 -13.72 6.46
CA ILE A 135 6.30 -14.06 7.42
C ILE A 135 4.93 -14.04 6.77
N PHE A 136 4.66 -13.10 5.86
CA PHE A 136 3.42 -13.06 5.08
C PHE A 136 3.17 -14.34 4.32
N ALA A 137 4.17 -14.82 3.58
CA ALA A 137 4.08 -16.09 2.86
C ALA A 137 3.94 -17.28 3.82
N LYS A 138 4.74 -17.31 4.90
CA LYS A 138 4.78 -18.46 5.82
C LYS A 138 3.50 -18.62 6.64
N LEU A 139 2.97 -17.51 7.15
CA LEU A 139 1.81 -17.48 8.03
C LEU A 139 0.52 -17.12 7.28
N LYS A 140 0.56 -16.92 5.96
CA LYS A 140 -0.61 -16.53 5.15
C LYS A 140 -1.28 -15.26 5.67
N ILE A 141 -0.46 -14.29 6.09
CA ILE A 141 -0.96 -13.00 6.56
C ILE A 141 -1.36 -12.16 5.35
N ARG A 142 -2.56 -11.60 5.42
CA ARG A 142 -3.13 -10.72 4.40
C ARG A 142 -3.10 -9.28 4.88
N PRO A 143 -2.26 -8.39 4.31
CA PRO A 143 -2.39 -6.96 4.58
C PRO A 143 -3.72 -6.45 4.02
N GLU A 144 -4.49 -5.75 4.85
CA GLU A 144 -5.82 -5.21 4.53
C GLU A 144 -5.74 -3.69 4.34
N ILE A 145 -4.96 -3.01 5.17
CA ILE A 145 -4.81 -1.55 5.11
C ILE A 145 -3.34 -1.18 5.31
N LEU A 146 -2.77 -0.46 4.36
CA LEU A 146 -1.39 0.04 4.38
C LEU A 146 -1.39 1.54 4.68
N PHE A 147 -0.61 1.98 5.67
CA PHE A 147 -0.49 3.38 6.05
C PHE A 147 0.88 3.92 5.66
N PHE A 148 0.86 4.91 4.77
CA PHE A 148 2.04 5.60 4.28
C PHE A 148 2.09 7.02 4.83
N GLU A 149 3.18 7.43 5.45
CA GLU A 149 3.40 8.79 5.93
C GLU A 149 4.29 9.58 5.00
N ASN A 150 3.97 10.86 4.81
CA ASN A 150 4.78 11.77 4.02
C ASN A 150 6.16 11.94 4.68
N VAL A 151 7.24 11.83 3.91
CA VAL A 151 8.61 11.83 4.45
C VAL A 151 8.93 13.12 5.22
N MET A 152 8.34 14.28 4.88
CA MET A 152 8.51 15.49 5.70
C MET A 152 7.87 15.42 7.08
N GLY A 153 6.70 14.77 7.20
CA GLY A 153 5.96 14.71 8.46
C GLY A 153 6.81 14.10 9.56
N ARG A 154 7.61 13.08 9.22
CA ARG A 154 8.47 12.38 10.16
C ARG A 154 9.63 13.24 10.68
N ASP A 155 10.32 13.98 9.81
CA ASP A 155 11.50 14.76 10.20
C ASP A 155 11.11 16.01 11.02
N GLN A 156 9.93 16.58 10.79
CA GLN A 156 9.41 17.69 11.61
C GLN A 156 8.89 17.22 12.98
N ILE A 157 8.37 15.98 13.09
CA ILE A 157 7.94 15.39 14.37
C ILE A 157 9.15 15.01 15.24
N VAL A 158 10.23 14.50 14.63
CA VAL A 158 11.44 14.08 15.37
C VAL A 158 12.32 15.26 15.78
N SER A 159 12.28 16.37 15.06
CA SER A 159 13.04 17.60 15.40
C SER A 159 12.33 18.53 16.41
N GLY A 160 11.12 18.18 16.85
CA GLY A 160 10.31 18.94 17.80
C GLY A 160 10.48 18.55 19.28
N ASN A 161 11.43 17.68 19.63
CA ASN A 161 11.72 17.25 21.01
C ASN A 161 13.14 17.60 21.44
#